data_AF-A0A2G9Z7P7-F1
#
_entry.id   AF-A0A2G9Z7P7-F1
#
_cell.length_a   1.000
_cell.length_b   1.000
_cell.length_c   1.000
_cell.angle_alpha   90.00
_cell.angle_beta   90.00
_cell.angle_gamma   90.00
#
_symmetry.space_group_name_H-M   'P 1'
#
loop_
_entity.id
_entity.type
_entity.pdbx_description
1 polymer ?
#
loop_
_entity_poly.entity_id
_entity_poly.type
_entity_poly.pdbx_seq_one_letter_code
_entity_poly.pdbx_strand_id
1 'polypeptide(L)'
;MGTPRAILSLLYGYDEDLAFGSLMSRAEARKLVENMPGAYGLLPSEEYLNRLEEPLIDFFSGESIGKGDFEKFQDFLTGKTDGREKPNEDEVEKENILRKNLLEQARLTHENLDEWEPPENVKAIQIAGWGLDTISGIKYSQKEKINCYSVDGKLPSCTGSGEYEPIYEPKWTVDGDEVVTAPSALMMPEKDNSVEKYWVDLYRYNSDPIINNNQNHGNILETDSLQQFISNIIENKNYTSSLPDYMHTSRPEDYDDAQPRIRMSLYSPLDIHLYDKDENHTGPKEITDENGNKKIIFEEGIPNSYYQQFGERKYVAFAEAGEEIVSHTSFVNLPASKDTSAKLEIPETGLVNLSELQADFDGDEQIDYVVAPVPNGEATLNSDEISPEITISSPQNKTYPGDANLEITFSVSDNISQPENILTEIYLDNEKISAKVLDLSRLIPGKHTLKISAVDEANNKAEKEVEFSVGMNLNIFQNNVEKYYQARLIKTKAEKNKLLAETNLIQNELRLLEMIKNNPFLHKKTRNLLIKLIENEIDRQFDFMIKRISQDKKNYALTIKNIIVEDLKWIKNNL
;
A
#
# COMPACT_ATOMS: atom_id res chain seq x y z
N MET A 1 -14.60 33.85 -10.04
CA MET A 1 -15.56 33.09 -9.20
C MET A 1 -14.86 32.22 -8.14
N GLY A 2 -13.73 32.69 -7.57
CA GLY A 2 -12.89 31.90 -6.66
C GLY A 2 -11.86 30.99 -7.36
N THR A 3 -11.06 30.25 -6.59
CA THR A 3 -10.07 29.27 -7.09
C THR A 3 -10.08 28.00 -6.21
N PRO A 4 -10.02 26.80 -6.79
CA PRO A 4 -9.90 25.55 -6.04
C PRO A 4 -8.68 25.51 -5.10
N ARG A 5 -7.59 26.21 -5.42
CA ARG A 5 -6.40 26.31 -4.56
C ARG A 5 -6.72 26.87 -3.17
N ALA A 6 -7.68 27.79 -3.07
CA ALA A 6 -8.10 28.37 -1.79
C ALA A 6 -8.66 27.31 -0.80
N ILE A 7 -9.21 26.21 -1.31
CA ILE A 7 -9.69 25.10 -0.46
C ILE A 7 -8.52 24.47 0.28
N LEU A 8 -7.44 24.14 -0.43
CA LEU A 8 -6.25 23.55 0.18
C LEU A 8 -5.58 24.52 1.16
N SER A 9 -5.48 25.80 0.80
CA SER A 9 -4.92 26.84 1.68
C SER A 9 -5.69 26.97 2.99
N LEU A 10 -7.02 26.99 2.93
CA LEU A 10 -7.86 27.14 4.12
C LEU A 10 -7.96 25.85 4.96
N LEU A 11 -7.88 24.67 4.33
CA LEU A 11 -8.02 23.38 5.01
C LEU A 11 -6.71 22.81 5.57
N TYR A 12 -5.57 23.03 4.92
CA TYR A 12 -4.29 22.41 5.33
C TYR A 12 -3.19 23.43 5.60
N GLY A 13 -3.47 24.72 5.38
CA GLY A 13 -2.42 25.70 5.26
C GLY A 13 -1.73 25.57 3.91
N TYR A 14 -1.46 26.71 3.31
CA TYR A 14 -0.57 26.86 2.16
C TYR A 14 0.60 27.71 2.60
N ASP A 15 1.75 27.56 1.95
CA ASP A 15 2.84 28.54 2.03
C ASP A 15 2.40 29.86 1.34
N GLU A 16 1.40 30.53 1.91
CA GLU A 16 1.22 31.99 1.82
C GLU A 16 2.11 32.70 2.84
N ASP A 17 3.19 32.05 3.26
CA ASP A 17 4.19 32.73 4.03
C ASP A 17 4.70 33.89 3.18
N LEU A 18 4.46 35.12 3.65
CA LEU A 18 5.10 36.29 3.08
C LEU A 18 6.61 36.01 3.08
N ALA A 19 7.21 35.98 1.89
CA ALA A 19 8.59 35.55 1.69
C ALA A 19 8.89 34.12 2.18
N PHE A 20 7.98 33.18 1.92
CA PHE A 20 8.19 31.71 1.94
C PHE A 20 8.90 31.18 3.20
N GLY A 21 8.26 31.31 4.36
CA GLY A 21 8.74 30.84 5.67
C GLY A 21 9.60 31.82 6.44
N SER A 22 10.07 32.91 5.80
CA SER A 22 11.02 33.84 6.45
C SER A 22 10.39 34.89 7.37
N LEU A 23 9.07 35.12 7.26
CA LEU A 23 8.33 36.11 8.09
C LEU A 23 7.19 35.52 8.93
N MET A 24 6.69 34.33 8.58
CA MET A 24 5.53 33.69 9.22
C MET A 24 5.68 32.18 9.14
N SER A 25 5.32 31.46 10.22
CA SER A 25 5.25 30.00 10.22
C SER A 25 3.91 29.51 9.67
N ARG A 26 3.88 28.27 9.15
CA ARG A 26 2.64 27.62 8.67
C ARG A 26 1.48 27.65 9.68
N ALA A 27 1.78 27.52 10.97
CA ALA A 27 0.77 27.61 12.03
C ALA A 27 0.18 29.03 12.16
N GLU A 28 1.04 30.05 12.06
CA GLU A 28 0.62 31.45 12.04
C GLU A 28 -0.15 31.79 10.77
N ALA A 29 0.27 31.28 9.61
CA ALA A 29 -0.42 31.44 8.33
C ALA A 29 -1.83 30.83 8.39
N ARG A 30 -1.96 29.58 8.89
CA ARG A 30 -3.26 28.91 9.13
C ARG A 30 -4.15 29.76 10.03
N LYS A 31 -3.62 30.25 11.16
CA LYS A 31 -4.35 31.12 12.09
C LYS A 31 -4.79 32.43 11.43
N LEU A 32 -3.97 33.02 10.57
CA LEU A 32 -4.30 34.24 9.83
C LEU A 32 -5.45 34.00 8.86
N VAL A 33 -5.31 33.03 7.94
CA VAL A 33 -6.29 32.77 6.88
C VAL A 33 -7.65 32.33 7.43
N GLU A 34 -7.66 31.62 8.56
CA GLU A 34 -8.89 31.25 9.28
C GLU A 34 -9.78 32.43 9.66
N ASN A 35 -9.17 33.60 9.83
CA ASN A 35 -9.82 34.81 10.30
C ASN A 35 -9.83 35.94 9.25
N MET A 36 -9.41 35.65 8.01
CA MET A 36 -9.31 36.62 6.92
C MET A 36 -10.52 36.51 5.98
N PRO A 37 -11.50 37.44 6.02
CA PRO A 37 -12.69 37.37 5.15
C PRO A 37 -12.34 37.30 3.65
N GLY A 38 -11.24 37.95 3.24
CA GLY A 38 -10.76 37.92 1.86
C GLY A 38 -10.42 36.52 1.37
N ALA A 39 -9.80 35.67 2.20
CA ALA A 39 -9.46 34.30 1.84
C ALA A 39 -10.70 33.44 1.56
N TYR A 40 -11.78 33.65 2.34
CA TYR A 40 -13.06 32.96 2.12
C TYR A 40 -13.74 33.41 0.83
N GLY A 41 -13.59 34.69 0.45
CA GLY A 41 -14.06 35.21 -0.84
C GLY A 41 -13.37 34.59 -2.05
N LEU A 42 -12.21 33.95 -1.87
CA LEU A 42 -11.50 33.24 -2.93
C LEU A 42 -11.92 31.76 -3.06
N LEU A 43 -12.77 31.23 -2.17
CA LEU A 43 -13.33 29.90 -2.34
C LEU A 43 -14.21 29.83 -3.60
N PRO A 44 -14.25 28.66 -4.29
CA PRO A 44 -15.17 28.46 -5.42
C PRO A 44 -16.62 28.83 -5.09
N SER A 45 -17.21 29.69 -5.91
CA SER A 45 -18.62 30.08 -5.79
C SER A 45 -19.56 29.01 -6.35
N GLU A 46 -20.87 29.13 -6.08
CA GLU A 46 -21.89 28.26 -6.67
C GLU A 46 -21.86 28.30 -8.20
N GLU A 47 -21.68 29.50 -8.78
CA GLU A 47 -21.58 29.68 -10.23
C GLU A 47 -20.33 28.99 -10.80
N TYR A 48 -19.21 28.98 -10.07
CA TYR A 48 -18.03 28.20 -10.46
C TYR A 48 -18.35 26.70 -10.51
N LEU A 49 -18.96 26.14 -9.45
CA LEU A 49 -19.34 24.72 -9.41
C LEU A 49 -20.25 24.34 -10.59
N ASN A 50 -21.16 25.23 -10.98
CA ASN A 50 -22.09 25.00 -12.09
C ASN A 50 -21.43 24.92 -13.48
N ARG A 51 -20.19 25.39 -13.59
CA ARG A 51 -19.38 25.39 -14.82
C ARG A 51 -18.38 24.26 -14.90
N LEU A 52 -18.19 23.53 -13.81
CA LEU A 52 -17.28 22.39 -13.80
C LEU A 52 -17.83 21.25 -14.66
N GLU A 53 -16.95 20.66 -15.45
CA GLU A 53 -17.21 19.41 -16.18
C GLU A 53 -16.94 18.20 -15.29
N GLU A 54 -15.85 18.26 -14.52
CA GLU A 54 -15.45 17.25 -13.53
C GLU A 54 -15.81 17.68 -12.10
N PRO A 55 -16.02 16.77 -11.14
CA PRO A 55 -16.28 17.15 -9.76
C PRO A 55 -15.18 18.05 -9.18
N LEU A 56 -15.51 18.92 -8.22
CA LEU A 56 -14.50 19.73 -7.52
C LEU A 56 -13.72 18.88 -6.50
N ILE A 57 -14.43 18.02 -5.77
CA ILE A 57 -13.85 17.13 -4.75
C ILE A 57 -14.29 15.70 -5.01
N ASP A 58 -13.35 14.77 -5.04
CA ASP A 58 -13.59 13.32 -5.10
C ASP A 58 -13.18 12.66 -3.79
N PHE A 59 -14.01 11.79 -3.24
CA PHE A 59 -13.73 11.04 -2.03
C PHE A 59 -13.43 9.57 -2.33
N PHE A 60 -12.59 8.94 -1.50
CA PHE A 60 -12.28 7.51 -1.58
C PHE A 60 -13.53 6.61 -1.48
N SER A 61 -14.61 7.11 -0.86
CA SER A 61 -15.91 6.43 -0.75
C SER A 61 -16.67 6.31 -2.08
N GLY A 62 -16.20 7.00 -3.13
CA GLY A 62 -16.90 7.17 -4.40
C GLY A 62 -17.91 8.31 -4.40
N GLU A 63 -18.09 9.02 -3.28
CA GLU A 63 -18.82 10.28 -3.28
C GLU A 63 -17.99 11.40 -3.92
N SER A 64 -18.68 12.39 -4.47
CA SER A 64 -18.05 13.61 -4.98
C SER A 64 -18.87 14.86 -4.62
N ILE A 65 -18.26 16.03 -4.81
CA ILE A 65 -18.89 17.35 -4.73
C ILE A 65 -18.59 18.04 -6.05
N GLY A 66 -19.62 18.36 -6.82
CA GLY A 66 -19.46 19.04 -8.11
C GLY A 66 -20.64 19.97 -8.42
N LYS A 67 -21.02 20.00 -9.70
CA LYS A 67 -22.13 20.80 -10.19
C LYS A 67 -23.43 20.57 -9.42
N GLY A 68 -24.01 21.64 -8.89
CA GLY A 68 -25.24 21.61 -8.10
C GLY A 68 -25.07 21.20 -6.63
N ASP A 69 -23.85 20.91 -6.16
CA ASP A 69 -23.57 20.44 -4.79
C ASP A 69 -23.06 21.54 -3.85
N PHE A 70 -23.44 22.80 -4.08
CA PHE A 70 -22.88 23.92 -3.32
C PHE A 70 -23.16 23.83 -1.81
N GLU A 71 -24.36 23.39 -1.40
CA GLU A 71 -24.66 23.13 0.02
C GLU A 71 -23.77 22.03 0.60
N LYS A 72 -23.53 20.95 -0.16
CA LYS A 72 -22.64 19.85 0.26
C LYS A 72 -21.20 20.33 0.41
N PHE A 73 -20.75 21.23 -0.48
CA PHE A 73 -19.45 21.89 -0.37
C PHE A 73 -19.33 22.71 0.93
N GLN A 74 -20.34 23.52 1.25
CA GLN A 74 -20.37 24.30 2.50
C GLN A 74 -20.38 23.41 3.75
N ASP A 75 -21.16 22.34 3.72
CA ASP A 75 -21.24 21.36 4.81
C ASP A 75 -19.88 20.66 5.02
N PHE A 76 -19.17 20.31 3.93
CA PHE A 76 -17.83 19.75 3.98
C PHE A 76 -16.80 20.73 4.58
N LEU A 77 -16.79 22.00 4.15
CA LEU A 77 -15.86 23.01 4.68
C LEU A 77 -16.04 23.28 6.18
N THR A 78 -17.25 23.03 6.70
CA THR A 78 -17.60 23.25 8.11
C THR A 78 -17.51 21.98 8.98
N GLY A 79 -17.05 20.85 8.42
CA GLY A 79 -16.95 19.57 9.12
C GLY A 79 -18.29 19.02 9.61
N LYS A 80 -19.41 19.46 8.99
CA LYS A 80 -20.76 19.11 9.46
C LYS A 80 -21.13 17.66 9.11
N THR A 81 -20.58 17.13 8.02
CA THR A 81 -20.94 15.83 7.45
C THR A 81 -19.97 14.71 7.82
N ASP A 82 -18.71 15.02 8.10
CA ASP A 82 -17.65 14.04 8.40
C ASP A 82 -17.36 13.90 9.90
N GLY A 83 -17.83 14.83 10.73
CA GLY A 83 -17.65 14.78 12.18
C GLY A 83 -16.20 14.98 12.62
N ARG A 84 -15.33 15.54 11.76
CA ARG A 84 -13.94 15.82 12.11
C ARG A 84 -13.85 16.80 13.27
N GLU A 85 -12.84 16.64 14.11
CA GLU A 85 -12.55 17.59 15.18
C GLU A 85 -11.77 18.79 14.62
N LYS A 86 -11.93 19.97 15.24
CA LYS A 86 -11.15 21.16 14.85
C LYS A 86 -9.69 20.90 15.26
N PRO A 87 -8.74 20.80 14.32
CA PRO A 87 -7.33 20.65 14.67
C PRO A 87 -6.77 21.93 15.29
N ASN A 88 -5.67 21.78 16.04
CA ASN A 88 -4.86 22.90 16.52
C ASN A 88 -4.18 23.64 15.35
N GLU A 89 -3.64 24.82 15.63
CA GLU A 89 -3.01 25.66 14.60
C GLU A 89 -1.74 25.05 14.00
N ASP A 90 -1.04 24.20 14.75
CA ASP A 90 0.19 23.49 14.35
C ASP A 90 -0.06 22.15 13.65
N GLU A 91 -1.29 21.59 13.73
CA GLU A 91 -1.70 20.35 13.05
C GLU A 91 -2.09 20.62 11.59
N VAL A 92 -1.12 21.10 10.81
CA VAL A 92 -1.29 21.52 9.40
C VAL A 92 -1.60 20.36 8.45
N GLU A 93 -1.30 19.13 8.87
CA GLU A 93 -1.64 17.90 8.17
C GLU A 93 -3.12 17.53 8.21
N LYS A 94 -3.88 18.07 9.18
CA LYS A 94 -5.31 17.75 9.38
C LYS A 94 -6.22 18.80 8.74
N GLU A 95 -7.31 18.31 8.15
CA GLU A 95 -8.36 19.13 7.55
C GLU A 95 -8.96 20.11 8.56
N ASN A 96 -8.97 21.39 8.18
CA ASN A 96 -9.51 22.43 9.02
C ASN A 96 -11.05 22.45 9.09
N ILE A 97 -11.58 23.14 10.09
CA ILE A 97 -12.99 23.52 10.14
C ILE A 97 -13.10 25.03 9.98
N LEU A 98 -13.76 25.44 8.90
CA LEU A 98 -13.90 26.85 8.50
C LEU A 98 -15.05 27.54 9.24
N ARG A 99 -14.95 28.87 9.34
CA ARG A 99 -15.91 29.71 10.07
C ARG A 99 -17.18 29.94 9.25
N LYS A 100 -18.31 29.45 9.76
CA LYS A 100 -19.65 29.60 9.13
C LYS A 100 -20.01 31.04 8.78
N ASN A 101 -19.69 32.00 9.64
CA ASN A 101 -20.02 33.41 9.39
C ASN A 101 -19.20 34.03 8.25
N LEU A 102 -17.95 33.60 8.06
CA LEU A 102 -17.11 34.08 6.96
C LEU A 102 -17.48 33.39 5.64
N LEU A 103 -17.83 32.10 5.69
CA LEU A 103 -18.40 31.38 4.54
C LEU A 103 -19.69 32.04 4.04
N GLU A 104 -20.59 32.40 4.95
CA GLU A 104 -21.84 33.08 4.60
C GLU A 104 -21.57 34.47 3.99
N GLN A 105 -20.60 35.21 4.52
CA GLN A 105 -20.18 36.48 3.93
C GLN A 105 -19.62 36.32 2.50
N ALA A 106 -18.79 35.30 2.28
CA ALA A 106 -18.26 34.98 0.95
C ALA A 106 -19.38 34.59 -0.02
N ARG A 107 -20.33 33.76 0.43
CA ARG A 107 -21.52 33.38 -0.36
C ARG A 107 -22.32 34.59 -0.81
N LEU A 108 -22.70 35.48 0.12
CA LEU A 108 -23.43 36.72 -0.18
C LEU A 108 -22.64 37.65 -1.11
N THR A 109 -21.31 37.66 -1.00
CA THR A 109 -20.45 38.46 -1.87
C THR A 109 -20.50 37.93 -3.30
N HIS A 110 -20.37 36.62 -3.49
CA HIS A 110 -20.45 35.99 -4.81
C HIS A 110 -21.84 36.12 -5.44
N GLU A 111 -22.93 35.96 -4.67
CA GLU A 111 -24.29 36.20 -5.19
C GLU A 111 -24.44 37.60 -5.82
N ASN A 112 -23.80 38.62 -5.24
CA ASN A 112 -23.84 39.97 -5.79
C ASN A 112 -22.87 40.20 -6.95
N LEU A 113 -21.70 39.55 -6.95
CA LEU A 113 -20.68 39.73 -7.99
C LEU A 113 -20.99 38.91 -9.26
N ASP A 114 -21.51 37.70 -9.09
CA ASP A 114 -21.80 36.77 -10.18
C ASP A 114 -23.02 37.24 -11.02
N GLU A 115 -23.88 38.10 -10.45
CA GLU A 115 -24.99 38.77 -11.16
C GLU A 115 -24.57 40.02 -11.96
N TRP A 116 -23.32 40.49 -11.82
CA TRP A 116 -22.90 41.74 -12.45
C TRP A 116 -22.77 41.59 -13.98
N GLU A 117 -23.42 42.49 -14.72
CA GLU A 117 -23.27 42.63 -16.17
C GLU A 117 -22.69 44.01 -16.54
N PRO A 118 -21.85 44.11 -17.60
CA PRO A 118 -21.36 45.39 -18.08
C PRO A 118 -22.53 46.24 -18.64
N PRO A 119 -22.62 47.55 -18.29
CA PRO A 119 -23.62 48.46 -18.86
C PRO A 119 -23.51 48.62 -20.39
N GLU A 120 -24.59 49.03 -21.07
CA GLU A 120 -24.68 49.11 -22.56
C GLU A 120 -23.54 49.86 -23.28
N ASN A 121 -22.83 50.77 -22.60
CA ASN A 121 -21.72 51.56 -23.17
C ASN A 121 -20.35 51.21 -22.58
N VAL A 122 -20.27 50.07 -21.89
CA VAL A 122 -19.04 49.55 -21.30
C VAL A 122 -18.73 48.22 -21.96
N LYS A 123 -17.54 48.13 -22.55
CA LYS A 123 -17.00 46.88 -23.04
C LYS A 123 -16.15 46.24 -21.94
N ALA A 124 -16.40 44.97 -21.65
CA ALA A 124 -15.58 44.17 -20.77
C ALA A 124 -14.66 43.27 -21.60
N ILE A 125 -13.36 43.30 -21.32
CA ILE A 125 -12.36 42.41 -21.93
C ILE A 125 -11.83 41.52 -20.81
N GLN A 126 -12.03 40.22 -20.95
CA GLN A 126 -11.56 39.20 -20.00
C GLN A 126 -10.32 38.54 -20.58
N ILE A 127 -9.28 38.41 -19.77
CA ILE A 127 -8.01 37.82 -20.16
C ILE A 127 -7.69 36.74 -19.12
N ALA A 128 -7.47 35.52 -19.58
CA ALA A 128 -7.05 34.40 -18.73
C ALA A 128 -5.65 33.92 -19.14
N GLY A 129 -4.83 33.53 -18.17
CA GLY A 129 -3.63 32.76 -18.47
C GLY A 129 -3.96 31.31 -18.80
N TRP A 130 -3.06 30.69 -19.52
CA TRP A 130 -3.19 29.32 -20.00
C TRP A 130 -1.82 28.64 -20.06
N GLY A 131 -1.82 27.32 -19.90
CA GLY A 131 -0.66 26.45 -20.11
C GLY A 131 0.16 26.14 -18.86
N LEU A 132 -0.25 26.65 -17.68
CA LEU A 132 0.43 26.38 -16.41
C LEU A 132 -0.39 25.44 -15.53
N ASP A 133 0.30 24.56 -14.82
CA ASP A 133 -0.30 23.59 -13.90
C ASP A 133 -1.07 24.33 -12.78
N THR A 134 -2.39 24.26 -12.87
CA THR A 134 -3.33 25.01 -12.03
C THR A 134 -4.24 24.04 -11.30
N ILE A 135 -4.47 24.26 -10.01
CA ILE A 135 -5.31 23.37 -9.22
C ILE A 135 -6.78 23.53 -9.64
N SER A 136 -7.37 22.44 -10.12
CA SER A 136 -8.77 22.35 -10.58
C SER A 136 -9.70 21.74 -9.52
N GLY A 137 -9.16 21.02 -8.53
CA GLY A 137 -9.94 20.35 -7.50
C GLY A 137 -9.08 19.55 -6.53
N ILE A 138 -9.71 18.64 -5.78
CA ILE A 138 -9.05 17.80 -4.77
C ILE A 138 -9.57 16.36 -4.88
N LYS A 139 -8.66 15.40 -4.76
CA LYS A 139 -8.97 13.97 -4.62
C LYS A 139 -8.52 13.50 -3.24
N TYR A 140 -9.43 12.88 -2.51
CA TYR A 140 -9.14 12.20 -1.26
C TYR A 140 -8.96 10.71 -1.50
N SER A 141 -7.83 10.19 -1.07
CA SER A 141 -7.48 8.76 -1.06
C SER A 141 -7.10 8.32 0.35
N GLN A 142 -6.54 7.12 0.49
CA GLN A 142 -6.06 6.60 1.77
C GLN A 142 -4.66 6.05 1.60
N LYS A 143 -3.83 6.17 2.64
CA LYS A 143 -2.55 5.47 2.75
C LYS A 143 -2.52 4.63 4.02
N GLU A 144 -1.78 3.52 3.98
CA GLU A 144 -1.50 2.74 5.17
C GLU A 144 -0.53 3.50 6.08
N LYS A 145 -0.83 3.54 7.39
CA LYS A 145 0.09 4.07 8.39
C LYS A 145 1.28 3.13 8.56
N ILE A 146 2.45 3.69 8.80
CA ILE A 146 3.71 2.95 8.82
C ILE A 146 4.32 2.94 10.22
N ASN A 147 4.77 1.77 10.64
CA ASN A 147 5.56 1.57 11.85
C ASN A 147 7.03 1.37 11.45
N CYS A 148 7.89 2.31 11.85
CA CYS A 148 9.33 2.19 11.63
C CYS A 148 10.04 1.80 12.92
N TYR A 149 10.91 0.79 12.84
CA TYR A 149 11.71 0.28 13.94
C TYR A 149 13.19 0.53 13.64
N SER A 150 13.84 1.34 14.48
CA SER A 150 15.27 1.62 14.38
C SER A 150 16.08 0.55 15.12
N VAL A 151 17.19 0.12 14.53
CA VAL A 151 18.20 -0.72 15.17
C VAL A 151 19.52 0.05 15.10
N ASP A 152 20.24 0.13 16.23
CA ASP A 152 21.51 0.88 16.31
C ASP A 152 22.48 0.50 15.18
N GLY A 153 22.92 1.50 14.41
CA GLY A 153 23.88 1.33 13.32
C GLY A 153 23.33 0.60 12.08
N LYS A 154 22.01 0.54 11.90
CA LYS A 154 21.37 -0.03 10.70
C LYS A 154 20.24 0.87 10.18
N LEU A 155 19.97 0.73 8.89
CA LEU A 155 18.82 1.32 8.22
C LEU A 155 17.51 0.88 8.92
N PRO A 156 16.61 1.82 9.30
CA PRO A 156 15.34 1.48 9.92
C PRO A 156 14.46 0.61 9.01
N SER A 157 13.79 -0.38 9.60
CA SER A 157 12.77 -1.18 8.88
C SER A 157 11.40 -0.57 9.12
N CYS A 158 10.69 -0.27 8.03
CA CYS A 158 9.36 0.32 8.04
C CYS A 158 8.34 -0.66 7.48
N THR A 159 7.31 -0.99 8.26
CA THR A 159 6.25 -1.92 7.85
C THR A 159 4.86 -1.28 7.98
N GLY A 160 3.94 -1.73 7.13
CA GLY A 160 2.54 -1.35 7.20
C GLY A 160 1.92 -1.78 8.53
N SER A 161 1.16 -0.88 9.16
CA SER A 161 0.48 -1.13 10.44
C SER A 161 -0.87 -1.85 10.30
N GLY A 162 -1.41 -1.95 9.08
CA GLY A 162 -2.78 -2.37 8.79
C GLY A 162 -3.84 -1.28 9.04
N GLU A 163 -3.49 -0.15 9.64
CA GLU A 163 -4.36 1.01 9.79
C GLU A 163 -4.19 1.97 8.61
N TYR A 164 -5.27 2.65 8.21
CA TYR A 164 -5.25 3.60 7.10
C TYR A 164 -5.64 4.99 7.57
N GLU A 165 -5.06 6.01 6.93
CA GLU A 165 -5.40 7.42 7.15
C GLU A 165 -5.77 8.10 5.83
N PRO A 166 -6.72 9.06 5.86
CA PRO A 166 -7.08 9.82 4.67
C PRO A 166 -5.93 10.70 4.25
N ILE A 167 -5.77 10.86 2.94
CA ILE A 167 -4.81 11.76 2.33
C ILE A 167 -5.48 12.50 1.18
N TYR A 168 -4.98 13.70 0.89
CA TYR A 168 -5.52 14.56 -0.16
C TYR A 168 -4.47 14.83 -1.24
N GLU A 169 -4.93 14.95 -2.47
CA GLU A 169 -4.12 15.21 -3.65
C GLU A 169 -4.82 16.27 -4.50
N PRO A 170 -4.13 17.35 -4.92
CA PRO A 170 -4.70 18.29 -5.85
C PRO A 170 -4.99 17.60 -7.18
N LYS A 171 -6.12 17.97 -7.79
CA LYS A 171 -6.38 17.75 -9.21
C LYS A 171 -5.88 18.96 -9.98
N TRP A 172 -5.36 18.72 -11.16
CA TRP A 172 -4.65 19.73 -11.95
C TRP A 172 -5.32 19.91 -13.31
N THR A 173 -5.15 21.09 -13.88
CA THR A 173 -5.48 21.45 -15.25
C THR A 173 -4.46 22.46 -15.74
N VAL A 174 -4.31 22.56 -17.03
CA VAL A 174 -3.46 23.55 -17.72
C VAL A 174 -4.30 24.69 -18.30
N ASP A 175 -5.62 24.60 -18.19
CA ASP A 175 -6.53 25.71 -18.46
C ASP A 175 -6.52 26.70 -17.28
N GLY A 176 -5.37 27.34 -17.07
CA GLY A 176 -5.15 28.30 -16.00
C GLY A 176 -3.74 28.90 -15.97
N ASP A 177 -3.51 29.73 -14.95
CA ASP A 177 -2.33 30.59 -14.80
C ASP A 177 -1.49 30.26 -13.55
N GLU A 178 -1.54 29.00 -13.10
CA GLU A 178 -0.94 28.45 -11.86
C GLU A 178 -1.79 28.68 -10.59
N VAL A 179 -2.65 29.71 -10.58
CA VAL A 179 -3.49 30.05 -9.43
C VAL A 179 -4.97 29.95 -9.76
N VAL A 180 -5.40 30.50 -10.89
CA VAL A 180 -6.79 30.68 -11.31
C VAL A 180 -7.02 29.90 -12.60
N THR A 181 -8.06 29.06 -12.58
CA THR A 181 -8.49 28.34 -13.78
C THR A 181 -9.22 29.28 -14.73
N ALA A 182 -9.04 29.10 -16.04
CA ALA A 182 -9.67 29.94 -17.06
C ALA A 182 -11.21 29.99 -16.95
N PRO A 183 -11.94 28.90 -16.59
CA PRO A 183 -13.37 28.97 -16.31
C PRO A 183 -13.73 29.97 -15.20
N SER A 184 -12.86 30.18 -14.21
CA SER A 184 -13.06 31.20 -13.17
C SER A 184 -12.73 32.61 -13.64
N ALA A 185 -11.67 32.77 -14.45
CA ALA A 185 -11.21 34.06 -14.96
C ALA A 185 -12.14 34.63 -16.05
N LEU A 186 -12.68 33.78 -16.92
CA LEU A 186 -13.54 34.13 -18.05
C LEU A 186 -15.04 34.02 -17.70
N MET A 187 -15.40 34.52 -16.51
CA MET A 187 -16.70 34.28 -15.90
C MET A 187 -17.87 34.88 -16.66
N MET A 188 -17.72 36.07 -17.26
CA MET A 188 -18.84 36.72 -17.92
C MET A 188 -19.19 36.00 -19.23
N PRO A 189 -20.47 35.68 -19.49
CA PRO A 189 -20.90 35.11 -20.76
C PRO A 189 -20.74 36.14 -21.89
N GLU A 190 -20.50 35.66 -23.11
CA GLU A 190 -20.51 36.53 -24.28
C GLU A 190 -21.93 37.00 -24.57
N LYS A 191 -22.16 38.31 -24.53
CA LYS A 191 -23.48 38.94 -24.76
C LYS A 191 -23.31 40.15 -25.68
N ASP A 192 -24.02 40.17 -26.80
CA ASP A 192 -24.16 41.33 -27.70
C ASP A 192 -22.86 42.11 -28.02
N ASN A 193 -21.71 41.42 -28.15
CA ASN A 193 -20.37 41.99 -28.34
C ASN A 193 -19.86 42.93 -27.21
N SER A 194 -20.53 42.99 -26.05
CA SER A 194 -20.09 43.81 -24.90
C SER A 194 -19.04 43.11 -24.05
N VAL A 195 -18.86 41.79 -24.21
CA VAL A 195 -17.86 40.98 -23.52
C VAL A 195 -16.99 40.28 -24.55
N GLU A 196 -15.67 40.41 -24.42
CA GLU A 196 -14.68 39.65 -25.19
C GLU A 196 -13.79 38.81 -24.27
N LYS A 197 -13.29 37.69 -24.79
CA LYS A 197 -12.43 36.76 -24.07
C LYS A 197 -11.15 36.53 -24.83
N TYR A 198 -10.04 36.56 -24.10
CA TYR A 198 -8.71 36.29 -24.64
C TYR A 198 -7.94 35.40 -23.68
N TRP A 199 -6.99 34.67 -24.24
CA TRP A 199 -6.04 33.84 -23.51
C TRP A 199 -4.63 34.36 -23.75
N VAL A 200 -3.81 34.34 -22.70
CA VAL A 200 -2.35 34.50 -22.81
C VAL A 200 -1.71 33.13 -22.57
N ASP A 201 -0.99 32.65 -23.58
CA ASP A 201 -0.28 31.38 -23.55
C ASP A 201 1.04 31.55 -22.78
N LEU A 202 0.97 31.33 -21.48
CA LEU A 202 2.12 31.47 -20.57
C LEU A 202 3.12 30.34 -20.76
N TYR A 203 2.66 29.15 -21.15
CA TYR A 203 3.55 28.01 -21.40
C TYR A 203 4.54 28.31 -22.53
N ARG A 204 4.04 28.75 -23.69
CA ARG A 204 4.90 29.09 -24.83
C ARG A 204 5.71 30.35 -24.57
N TYR A 205 5.13 31.34 -23.89
CA TYR A 205 5.86 32.55 -23.50
C TYR A 205 7.09 32.20 -22.64
N ASN A 206 6.92 31.39 -21.60
CA ASN A 206 7.99 30.99 -20.70
C ASN A 206 9.02 30.04 -21.37
N SER A 207 8.62 29.36 -22.43
CA SER A 207 9.50 28.47 -23.20
C SER A 207 10.34 29.21 -24.26
N ASP A 208 10.06 30.49 -24.52
CA ASP A 208 10.80 31.28 -25.49
C ASP A 208 12.21 31.60 -24.97
N PRO A 209 13.29 31.21 -25.69
CA PRO A 209 14.68 31.45 -25.27
C PRO A 209 15.06 32.92 -25.02
N ILE A 210 14.26 33.87 -25.51
CA ILE A 210 14.50 35.32 -25.33
C ILE A 210 13.93 35.81 -23.99
N ILE A 211 13.02 35.06 -23.38
CA ILE A 211 12.39 35.39 -22.10
C ILE A 211 13.29 34.89 -20.96
N ASN A 212 13.63 35.78 -20.03
CA ASN A 212 14.57 35.48 -18.93
C ASN A 212 13.86 35.10 -17.62
N ASN A 213 12.56 35.36 -17.50
CA ASN A 213 11.78 35.13 -16.28
C ASN A 213 10.44 34.49 -16.61
N ASN A 214 10.12 33.38 -15.93
CA ASN A 214 8.81 32.76 -16.00
C ASN A 214 7.72 33.73 -15.55
N GLN A 215 6.61 33.73 -16.28
CA GLN A 215 5.38 34.44 -15.97
C GLN A 215 4.34 33.45 -15.46
N ASN A 216 3.61 33.86 -14.43
CA ASN A 216 2.49 33.17 -13.80
C ASN A 216 1.45 34.21 -13.34
N HIS A 217 0.43 33.78 -12.58
CA HIS A 217 -0.59 34.69 -12.05
C HIS A 217 -0.03 35.95 -11.35
N GLY A 218 1.05 35.80 -10.56
CA GLY A 218 1.60 36.87 -9.72
C GLY A 218 2.25 38.00 -10.51
N ASN A 219 2.79 37.70 -11.69
CA ASN A 219 3.47 38.65 -12.57
C ASN A 219 2.90 38.68 -13.99
N ILE A 220 1.71 38.12 -14.25
CA ILE A 220 1.12 38.01 -15.60
C ILE A 220 1.11 39.33 -16.40
N LEU A 221 0.97 40.47 -15.73
CA LEU A 221 1.00 41.81 -16.33
C LEU A 221 2.40 42.27 -16.80
N GLU A 222 3.45 41.54 -16.46
CA GLU A 222 4.82 41.74 -16.94
C GLU A 222 5.09 41.03 -18.28
N THR A 223 4.11 40.27 -18.80
CA THR A 223 4.19 39.65 -20.13
C THR A 223 4.19 40.72 -21.21
N ASP A 224 5.26 40.81 -22.01
CA ASP A 224 5.43 41.83 -23.06
C ASP A 224 4.28 41.81 -24.07
N SER A 225 3.84 40.61 -24.48
CA SER A 225 2.70 40.43 -25.38
C SER A 225 1.38 40.95 -24.80
N LEU A 226 1.15 40.74 -23.50
CA LEU A 226 -0.03 41.25 -22.83
C LEU A 226 0.02 42.77 -22.70
N GLN A 227 1.17 43.34 -22.37
CA GLN A 227 1.37 44.78 -22.34
C GLN A 227 1.14 45.41 -23.71
N GLN A 228 1.63 44.78 -24.78
CA GLN A 228 1.37 45.21 -26.16
C GLN A 228 -0.12 45.11 -26.51
N PHE A 229 -0.80 44.05 -26.09
CA PHE A 229 -2.24 43.89 -26.29
C PHE A 229 -3.04 45.00 -25.59
N ILE A 230 -2.74 45.27 -24.32
CA ILE A 230 -3.34 46.35 -23.54
C ILE A 230 -3.06 47.72 -24.18
N SER A 231 -1.82 47.96 -24.62
CA SER A 231 -1.45 49.17 -25.36
C SER A 231 -2.27 49.33 -26.64
N ASN A 232 -2.45 48.26 -27.42
CA ASN A 232 -3.26 48.30 -28.63
C ASN A 232 -4.73 48.64 -28.34
N ILE A 233 -5.29 48.16 -27.22
CA ILE A 233 -6.64 48.53 -26.75
C ILE A 233 -6.70 50.02 -26.42
N ILE A 234 -5.78 50.52 -25.59
CA ILE A 234 -5.77 51.92 -25.11
C ILE A 234 -5.58 52.89 -26.28
N GLU A 235 -4.72 52.55 -27.23
CA GLU A 235 -4.42 53.38 -28.41
C GLU A 235 -5.45 53.22 -29.54
N ASN A 236 -6.48 52.39 -29.33
CA ASN A 236 -7.51 52.08 -30.32
C ASN A 236 -6.93 51.60 -31.67
N LYS A 237 -5.87 50.79 -31.59
CA LYS A 237 -5.30 50.07 -32.73
C LYS A 237 -6.17 48.84 -33.05
N ASN A 238 -5.94 48.19 -34.20
CA ASN A 238 -6.64 46.95 -34.53
C ASN A 238 -6.11 45.78 -33.67
N TYR A 239 -6.71 45.57 -32.50
CA TYR A 239 -6.37 44.48 -31.56
C TYR A 239 -7.20 43.20 -31.79
N THR A 240 -8.21 43.21 -32.66
CA THR A 240 -9.07 42.03 -32.91
C THR A 240 -8.62 41.21 -34.12
N SER A 241 -7.91 41.82 -35.09
CA SER A 241 -7.48 41.13 -36.32
C SER A 241 -5.99 40.76 -36.33
N SER A 242 -5.20 41.32 -35.41
CA SER A 242 -3.75 41.10 -35.31
C SER A 242 -3.38 41.10 -33.83
N LEU A 243 -3.41 39.92 -33.22
CA LEU A 243 -3.00 39.74 -31.84
C LEU A 243 -1.46 39.75 -31.73
N PRO A 244 -0.90 40.28 -30.63
CA PRO A 244 0.49 40.02 -30.26
C PRO A 244 0.77 38.52 -30.16
N ASP A 245 2.05 38.14 -30.22
CA ASP A 245 2.45 36.75 -30.02
C ASP A 245 1.93 36.21 -28.68
N TYR A 246 1.62 34.92 -28.59
CA TYR A 246 1.10 34.26 -27.38
C TYR A 246 -0.30 34.71 -26.92
N MET A 247 -0.97 35.61 -27.64
CA MET A 247 -2.37 35.99 -27.36
C MET A 247 -3.34 35.25 -28.29
N HIS A 248 -4.43 34.72 -27.73
CA HIS A 248 -5.42 33.93 -28.46
C HIS A 248 -6.87 34.41 -28.21
N THR A 249 -7.75 34.28 -29.21
CA THR A 249 -9.20 34.54 -29.09
C THR A 249 -10.02 33.31 -28.67
N SER A 250 -9.38 32.17 -28.54
CA SER A 250 -9.96 30.90 -28.09
C SER A 250 -8.94 30.18 -27.21
N ARG A 251 -9.42 29.28 -26.34
CA ARG A 251 -8.55 28.37 -25.59
C ARG A 251 -7.59 27.68 -26.57
N PRO A 252 -6.26 27.75 -26.37
CA PRO A 252 -5.33 26.99 -27.20
C PRO A 252 -5.59 25.48 -27.11
N GLU A 253 -5.49 24.78 -28.26
CA GLU A 253 -5.81 23.35 -28.45
C GLU A 253 -4.57 22.44 -28.57
N ASP A 254 -3.39 22.91 -28.21
CA ASP A 254 -2.10 22.22 -28.38
C ASP A 254 -1.83 21.07 -27.39
N TYR A 255 -2.90 20.45 -26.87
CA TYR A 255 -2.84 19.34 -25.92
C TYR A 255 -2.81 17.95 -26.58
N ASP A 256 -3.43 17.80 -27.75
CA ASP A 256 -3.66 16.47 -28.36
C ASP A 256 -2.36 15.71 -28.71
N ASP A 257 -1.24 16.43 -28.88
CA ASP A 257 0.09 15.89 -29.18
C ASP A 257 1.18 16.33 -28.17
N ALA A 258 0.78 16.92 -27.04
CA ALA A 258 1.72 17.42 -26.04
C ALA A 258 2.45 16.28 -25.32
N GLN A 259 3.75 16.47 -25.03
CA GLN A 259 4.44 15.52 -24.17
C GLN A 259 3.81 15.53 -22.76
N PRO A 260 3.79 14.37 -22.06
CA PRO A 260 3.25 14.30 -20.71
C PRO A 260 4.01 15.18 -19.72
N ARG A 261 3.28 15.74 -18.74
CA ARG A 261 3.88 16.45 -17.61
C ARG A 261 4.53 15.51 -16.62
N ILE A 262 5.63 15.96 -16.00
CA ILE A 262 6.24 15.24 -14.88
C ILE A 262 5.93 16.00 -13.60
N ARG A 263 5.15 15.37 -12.74
CA ARG A 263 4.82 15.86 -11.40
C ARG A 263 5.36 14.91 -10.35
N MET A 264 6.05 15.48 -9.38
CA MET A 264 6.58 14.80 -8.22
C MET A 264 5.90 15.33 -6.97
N SER A 265 5.57 14.43 -6.05
CA SER A 265 5.08 14.79 -4.73
C SER A 265 5.84 14.03 -3.66
N LEU A 266 6.15 14.72 -2.57
CA LEU A 266 6.91 14.18 -1.44
C LEU A 266 6.26 14.60 -0.13
N TYR A 267 6.34 13.73 0.87
CA TYR A 267 5.98 14.08 2.23
C TYR A 267 7.22 14.56 3.00
N SER A 268 7.04 15.52 3.90
CA SER A 268 8.03 15.84 4.94
C SER A 268 8.62 14.57 5.59
N PRO A 269 9.90 14.59 6.02
CA PRO A 269 10.73 15.77 6.30
C PRO A 269 11.57 16.28 5.12
N LEU A 270 11.66 15.53 4.02
CA LEU A 270 12.55 15.86 2.91
C LEU A 270 11.99 16.97 2.02
N ASP A 271 12.88 17.75 1.41
CA ASP A 271 12.56 18.76 0.39
C ASP A 271 12.88 18.23 -1.01
N ILE A 272 12.14 18.71 -2.02
CA ILE A 272 12.39 18.34 -3.42
C ILE A 272 13.25 19.43 -4.07
N HIS A 273 14.39 19.02 -4.62
CA HIS A 273 15.22 19.87 -5.48
C HIS A 273 15.25 19.29 -6.89
N LEU A 274 14.85 20.09 -7.86
CA LEU A 274 14.89 19.73 -9.27
C LEU A 274 16.02 20.51 -9.96
N TYR A 275 16.81 19.80 -10.77
CA TYR A 275 17.87 20.40 -11.59
C TYR A 275 17.69 19.98 -13.05
N ASP A 276 17.84 20.92 -13.98
CA ASP A 276 17.91 20.62 -15.40
C ASP A 276 19.37 20.39 -15.88
N LYS A 277 19.54 20.08 -17.16
CA LYS A 277 20.86 19.83 -17.79
C LYS A 277 21.79 21.06 -17.78
N ASP A 278 21.22 22.25 -17.64
CA ASP A 278 21.93 23.53 -17.64
C ASP A 278 22.17 24.04 -16.21
N GLU A 279 21.93 23.17 -15.20
CA GLU A 279 22.05 23.42 -13.76
C GLU A 279 21.07 24.50 -13.23
N ASN A 280 20.01 24.83 -13.98
CA ASN A 280 18.92 25.61 -13.41
C ASN A 280 18.21 24.78 -12.35
N HIS A 281 17.71 25.46 -11.31
CA HIS A 281 17.19 24.81 -10.12
C HIS A 281 15.78 25.29 -9.78
N THR A 282 14.92 24.35 -9.37
CA THR A 282 13.60 24.62 -8.79
C THR A 282 13.46 23.90 -7.47
N GLY A 283 13.17 24.66 -6.40
CA GLY A 283 13.11 24.17 -5.03
C GLY A 283 13.59 25.17 -3.98
N PRO A 284 13.72 24.74 -2.72
CA PRO A 284 14.26 25.59 -1.66
C PRO A 284 15.76 25.86 -1.85
N LYS A 285 16.21 27.03 -1.40
CA LYS A 285 17.59 27.49 -1.49
C LYS A 285 17.97 28.30 -0.27
N GLU A 286 19.08 27.91 0.36
CA GLU A 286 19.63 28.67 1.48
C GLU A 286 20.37 29.91 0.95
N ILE A 287 19.94 31.09 1.39
CA ILE A 287 20.64 32.36 1.20
C ILE A 287 21.08 32.94 2.54
N THR A 288 22.10 33.79 2.51
CA THR A 288 22.52 34.58 3.67
C THR A 288 22.06 36.01 3.49
N ASP A 289 21.27 36.53 4.43
CA ASP A 289 20.82 37.92 4.40
C ASP A 289 21.97 38.91 4.69
N GLU A 290 21.71 40.21 4.49
CA GLU A 290 22.70 41.27 4.72
C GLU A 290 23.25 41.31 6.16
N ASN A 291 22.55 40.71 7.11
CA ASN A 291 22.95 40.64 8.52
C ASN A 291 23.69 39.32 8.86
N GLY A 292 23.92 38.44 7.89
CA GLY A 292 24.58 37.16 8.08
C GLY A 292 23.66 36.03 8.54
N ASN A 293 22.33 36.23 8.56
CA ASN A 293 21.40 35.17 8.93
C ASN A 293 21.10 34.28 7.72
N LYS A 294 21.16 32.96 7.92
CA LYS A 294 20.71 31.98 6.93
C LYS A 294 19.19 31.99 6.85
N LYS A 295 18.66 32.04 5.63
CA LYS A 295 17.23 31.96 5.31
C LYS A 295 17.04 31.02 4.14
N ILE A 296 15.96 30.26 4.14
CA ILE A 296 15.53 29.50 2.97
C ILE A 296 14.63 30.43 2.16
N ILE A 297 14.91 30.54 0.86
CA ILE A 297 14.02 31.09 -0.15
C ILE A 297 13.64 29.97 -1.12
N PHE A 298 12.62 30.18 -1.93
CA PHE A 298 12.26 29.24 -2.99
C PHE A 298 12.50 29.90 -4.33
N GLU A 299 12.99 29.13 -5.29
CA GLU A 299 13.20 29.57 -6.65
C GLU A 299 12.61 28.57 -7.65
N GLU A 300 12.21 29.09 -8.80
CA GLU A 300 11.61 28.34 -9.91
C GLU A 300 12.42 28.64 -11.19
N GLY A 301 13.71 28.31 -11.14
CA GLY A 301 14.69 28.67 -12.17
C GLY A 301 14.56 27.84 -13.45
N ILE A 302 13.87 26.70 -13.41
CA ILE A 302 13.60 25.88 -14.60
C ILE A 302 12.33 26.42 -15.31
N PRO A 303 12.34 26.63 -16.64
CA PRO A 303 11.16 27.11 -17.37
C PRO A 303 9.91 26.27 -17.12
N ASN A 304 8.77 26.94 -16.87
CA ASN A 304 7.47 26.31 -16.57
C ASN A 304 7.46 25.30 -15.41
N SER A 305 8.47 25.37 -14.53
CA SER A 305 8.46 24.59 -13.30
C SER A 305 7.81 25.38 -12.16
N TYR A 306 7.35 24.67 -11.13
CA TYR A 306 6.83 25.29 -9.93
C TYR A 306 7.20 24.49 -8.68
N TYR A 307 7.14 25.15 -7.52
CA TYR A 307 7.23 24.50 -6.21
C TYR A 307 6.06 24.93 -5.33
N GLN A 308 5.25 23.97 -4.89
CA GLN A 308 4.09 24.24 -4.04
C GLN A 308 4.06 23.33 -2.80
N GLN A 309 3.63 23.89 -1.67
CA GLN A 309 3.49 23.14 -0.43
C GLN A 309 2.10 23.34 0.18
N PHE A 310 1.43 22.23 0.50
CA PHE A 310 0.15 22.18 1.21
C PHE A 310 0.31 21.22 2.40
N GLY A 311 0.11 21.72 3.62
CA GLY A 311 0.43 20.95 4.84
C GLY A 311 1.86 20.39 4.80
N GLU A 312 1.98 19.06 4.87
CA GLU A 312 3.27 18.33 4.79
C GLU A 312 3.64 17.83 3.38
N ARG A 313 2.78 18.06 2.39
CA ARG A 313 3.00 17.60 1.02
C ARG A 313 3.62 18.71 0.18
N LYS A 314 4.72 18.37 -0.49
CA LYS A 314 5.45 19.21 -1.42
C LYS A 314 5.21 18.70 -2.83
N TYR A 315 5.00 19.61 -3.76
CA TYR A 315 4.74 19.33 -5.16
C TYR A 315 5.74 20.12 -6.00
N VAL A 316 6.41 19.41 -6.89
CA VAL A 316 7.24 20.00 -7.94
C VAL A 316 6.79 19.41 -9.25
N ALA A 317 6.67 20.25 -10.28
CA ALA A 317 6.51 19.76 -11.63
C ALA A 317 7.38 20.59 -12.58
N PHE A 318 7.66 20.01 -13.75
CA PHE A 318 8.39 20.65 -14.83
C PHE A 318 8.01 19.99 -16.15
N ALA A 319 7.82 20.80 -17.21
CA ALA A 319 7.46 20.39 -18.59
C ALA A 319 6.16 19.55 -18.66
N GLU A 320 5.41 19.31 -19.74
CA GLU A 320 5.12 19.88 -21.07
C GLU A 320 3.60 20.20 -21.12
N ALA A 321 2.93 20.54 -22.24
CA ALA A 321 1.53 21.00 -22.16
C ALA A 321 0.47 19.98 -21.67
N GLY A 322 0.74 18.67 -21.58
CA GLY A 322 -0.31 17.64 -21.38
C GLY A 322 -1.05 17.62 -20.02
N GLU A 323 -2.31 17.14 -20.03
CA GLU A 323 -3.16 16.97 -18.81
C GLU A 323 -3.22 15.54 -18.28
N GLU A 324 -3.03 14.54 -19.16
CA GLU A 324 -3.28 13.14 -18.81
C GLU A 324 -2.12 12.49 -18.04
N ILE A 325 -2.46 11.79 -16.97
CA ILE A 325 -1.53 10.89 -16.29
C ILE A 325 -1.40 9.61 -17.13
N VAL A 326 -0.32 9.53 -17.91
CA VAL A 326 -0.04 8.35 -18.75
C VAL A 326 0.77 7.27 -18.02
N SER A 327 1.46 7.62 -16.93
CA SER A 327 2.19 6.70 -16.07
C SER A 327 2.49 7.31 -14.70
N HIS A 328 2.69 6.47 -13.68
CA HIS A 328 3.15 6.90 -12.34
C HIS A 328 4.10 5.87 -11.72
N THR A 329 4.89 6.27 -10.74
CA THR A 329 5.65 5.38 -9.85
C THR A 329 5.62 5.97 -8.45
N SER A 330 5.34 5.15 -7.45
CA SER A 330 5.30 5.56 -6.04
C SER A 330 6.40 4.88 -5.25
N PHE A 331 7.34 5.65 -4.71
CA PHE A 331 8.34 5.13 -3.76
C PHE A 331 7.75 5.18 -2.35
N VAL A 332 7.54 4.03 -1.73
CA VAL A 332 6.78 3.92 -0.47
C VAL A 332 7.61 3.28 0.63
N ASN A 333 7.35 3.71 1.87
CA ASN A 333 7.93 3.16 3.10
C ASN A 333 9.45 3.22 3.14
N LEU A 334 10.03 4.25 2.53
CA LEU A 334 11.46 4.48 2.52
C LEU A 334 11.92 5.18 3.81
N PRO A 335 12.95 4.66 4.50
CA PRO A 335 13.48 5.29 5.70
C PRO A 335 14.15 6.61 5.34
N ALA A 336 13.79 7.66 6.08
CA ALA A 336 14.38 8.98 5.97
C ALA A 336 14.72 9.53 7.36
N SER A 337 15.82 10.26 7.43
CA SER A 337 16.31 11.02 8.58
C SER A 337 16.42 12.49 8.17
N LYS A 338 16.78 13.36 9.13
CA LYS A 338 17.07 14.78 8.84
C LYS A 338 18.33 14.98 8.00
N ASP A 339 19.19 13.96 7.91
CA ASP A 339 20.46 13.97 7.20
C ASP A 339 20.35 13.24 5.86
N THR A 340 19.18 12.64 5.55
CA THR A 340 18.97 11.86 4.34
C THR A 340 19.00 12.72 3.07
N SER A 341 19.75 12.25 2.07
CA SER A 341 19.75 12.76 0.70
C SER A 341 19.36 11.63 -0.26
N ALA A 342 18.37 11.89 -1.12
CA ALA A 342 17.93 10.93 -2.12
C ALA A 342 17.98 11.55 -3.52
N LYS A 343 18.47 10.78 -4.50
CA LYS A 343 18.65 11.22 -5.88
C LYS A 343 18.06 10.20 -6.85
N LEU A 344 17.37 10.71 -7.88
CA LEU A 344 16.99 9.98 -9.08
C LEU A 344 17.21 10.87 -10.31
N GLU A 345 17.33 10.26 -11.48
CA GLU A 345 17.50 10.93 -12.77
C GLU A 345 16.30 10.60 -13.68
N ILE A 346 15.70 11.66 -14.23
CA ILE A 346 14.53 11.58 -15.11
C ILE A 346 15.02 11.79 -16.54
N PRO A 347 15.06 10.76 -17.39
CA PRO A 347 15.52 10.91 -18.78
C PRO A 347 14.45 11.58 -19.65
N GLU A 348 14.83 12.00 -20.86
CA GLU A 348 13.90 12.55 -21.88
C GLU A 348 12.75 11.60 -22.22
N THR A 349 12.91 10.29 -22.02
CA THR A 349 11.86 9.28 -22.22
C THR A 349 10.83 9.24 -21.07
N GLY A 350 10.91 10.17 -20.12
CA GLY A 350 10.07 10.23 -18.92
C GLY A 350 10.26 9.01 -18.03
N LEU A 351 9.16 8.50 -17.47
CA LEU A 351 9.19 7.42 -16.47
C LEU A 351 9.62 6.05 -17.02
N VAL A 352 9.62 5.84 -18.34
CA VAL A 352 9.95 4.53 -18.95
C VAL A 352 11.37 4.05 -18.61
N ASN A 353 12.31 4.98 -18.45
CA ASN A 353 13.70 4.67 -18.10
C ASN A 353 14.16 5.46 -16.87
N LEU A 354 13.23 5.76 -15.94
CA LEU A 354 13.55 6.42 -14.68
C LEU A 354 14.68 5.65 -13.97
N SER A 355 15.68 6.37 -13.45
CA SER A 355 16.76 5.70 -12.71
C SER A 355 16.24 5.06 -11.43
N GLU A 356 17.03 4.16 -10.85
CA GLU A 356 16.84 3.76 -9.47
C GLU A 356 16.99 4.98 -8.54
N LEU A 357 16.15 5.03 -7.50
CA LEU A 357 16.29 6.01 -6.43
C LEU A 357 17.45 5.57 -5.53
N GLN A 358 18.47 6.41 -5.42
CA GLN A 358 19.62 6.18 -4.57
C GLN A 358 19.52 7.08 -3.34
N ALA A 359 19.68 6.53 -2.14
CA ALA A 359 19.58 7.29 -0.90
C ALA A 359 20.81 7.09 -0.01
N ASP A 360 21.36 8.21 0.44
CA ASP A 360 22.28 8.35 1.56
C ASP A 360 21.41 8.71 2.78
N PHE A 361 21.27 7.82 3.75
CA PHE A 361 20.37 7.96 4.88
C PHE A 361 21.01 8.75 6.03
N ASP A 362 22.32 8.61 6.26
CA ASP A 362 23.04 9.17 7.41
C ASP A 362 23.96 10.36 7.08
N GLY A 363 24.04 10.75 5.80
CA GLY A 363 24.76 11.92 5.31
C GLY A 363 26.27 11.71 5.21
N ASP A 364 26.75 10.47 5.08
CA ASP A 364 28.17 10.13 4.97
C ASP A 364 28.72 10.14 3.54
N GLU A 365 27.90 10.57 2.56
CA GLU A 365 28.16 10.57 1.12
C GLU A 365 28.24 9.17 0.48
N GLN A 366 27.90 8.10 1.22
CA GLN A 366 27.74 6.76 0.67
C GLN A 366 26.26 6.41 0.51
N ILE A 367 25.96 5.62 -0.54
CA ILE A 367 24.60 5.16 -0.78
C ILE A 367 24.28 4.01 0.17
N ASP A 368 23.33 4.24 1.08
CA ASP A 368 22.83 3.24 2.02
C ASP A 368 21.84 2.27 1.37
N TYR A 369 20.99 2.77 0.47
CA TYR A 369 20.03 1.93 -0.23
C TYR A 369 19.65 2.44 -1.62
N VAL A 370 19.18 1.51 -2.44
CA VAL A 370 18.73 1.74 -3.81
C VAL A 370 17.37 1.09 -4.01
N VAL A 371 16.45 1.79 -4.68
CA VAL A 371 15.10 1.28 -4.96
C VAL A 371 14.80 1.44 -6.45
N ALA A 372 14.52 0.33 -7.12
CA ALA A 372 14.16 0.34 -8.53
C ALA A 372 12.70 0.81 -8.72
N PRO A 373 12.42 1.70 -9.69
CA PRO A 373 11.06 2.16 -9.93
C PRO A 373 10.17 1.04 -10.46
N VAL A 374 8.92 1.02 -10.04
CA VAL A 374 7.88 0.11 -10.54
C VAL A 374 6.89 0.94 -11.39
N PRO A 375 6.90 0.80 -12.72
CA PRO A 375 5.95 1.51 -13.58
C PRO A 375 4.51 1.15 -13.22
N ASN A 376 3.69 2.17 -13.00
CA ASN A 376 2.29 2.08 -12.58
C ASN A 376 2.09 1.28 -11.29
N GLY A 377 3.03 1.37 -10.35
CA GLY A 377 2.99 0.64 -9.10
C GLY A 377 3.80 1.29 -7.97
N GLU A 378 3.93 0.54 -6.88
CA GLU A 378 4.67 0.93 -5.69
C GLU A 378 6.04 0.23 -5.65
N ALA A 379 7.08 1.00 -5.40
CA ALA A 379 8.44 0.55 -5.20
C ALA A 379 8.80 0.66 -3.71
N THR A 380 9.17 -0.45 -3.10
CA THR A 380 9.52 -0.56 -1.67
C THR A 380 10.98 -0.91 -1.49
N LEU A 381 11.52 -0.59 -0.32
CA LEU A 381 12.89 -0.97 0.09
C LEU A 381 13.06 -2.49 0.32
N ASN A 382 11.98 -3.25 0.41
CA ASN A 382 12.02 -4.65 0.84
C ASN A 382 12.04 -5.61 -0.36
N SER A 383 13.22 -5.81 -0.95
CA SER A 383 13.52 -7.00 -1.74
C SER A 383 14.17 -8.08 -0.86
N ASP A 384 13.59 -8.37 0.31
CA ASP A 384 13.91 -9.65 0.92
C ASP A 384 13.32 -10.71 -0.01
N GLU A 385 14.17 -11.30 -0.83
CA GLU A 385 13.81 -12.36 -1.79
C GLU A 385 14.23 -13.74 -1.27
N ILE A 386 14.81 -13.82 -0.07
CA ILE A 386 15.36 -15.04 0.48
C ILE A 386 14.28 -15.71 1.33
N SER A 387 13.88 -16.91 0.93
CA SER A 387 12.95 -17.70 1.73
C SER A 387 13.54 -18.14 3.08
N PRO A 388 12.71 -18.28 4.13
CA PRO A 388 13.15 -18.73 5.43
C PRO A 388 13.71 -20.16 5.41
N GLU A 389 14.69 -20.45 6.27
CA GLU A 389 15.26 -21.77 6.44
C GLU A 389 14.51 -22.56 7.54
N ILE A 390 14.08 -23.78 7.21
CA ILE A 390 13.37 -24.68 8.13
C ILE A 390 14.24 -25.89 8.46
N THR A 391 14.45 -26.15 9.74
CA THR A 391 15.11 -27.36 10.24
C THR A 391 14.17 -28.19 11.12
N ILE A 392 13.88 -29.43 10.72
CA ILE A 392 13.08 -30.37 11.50
C ILE A 392 14.02 -31.31 12.28
N SER A 393 14.00 -31.20 13.62
CA SER A 393 14.80 -32.04 14.52
C SER A 393 14.07 -33.32 14.94
N SER A 394 12.74 -33.27 15.02
CA SER A 394 11.87 -34.43 15.30
C SER A 394 10.52 -34.25 14.61
N PRO A 395 10.00 -35.26 13.88
CA PRO A 395 10.55 -36.60 13.69
C PRO A 395 11.82 -36.65 12.83
N GLN A 396 12.52 -37.77 12.95
CA GLN A 396 13.59 -38.19 12.04
C GLN A 396 13.07 -39.30 11.12
N ASN A 397 13.72 -39.50 9.97
CA ASN A 397 13.37 -40.58 9.06
C ASN A 397 13.77 -41.97 9.60
N LYS A 398 12.92 -42.50 10.49
CA LYS A 398 13.03 -43.82 11.10
C LYS A 398 11.66 -44.36 11.51
N THR A 399 11.63 -45.62 11.93
CA THR A 399 10.44 -46.24 12.50
C THR A 399 10.34 -45.97 14.00
N TYR A 400 9.19 -45.44 14.43
CA TYR A 400 8.82 -45.20 15.81
C TYR A 400 7.81 -46.24 16.30
N PRO A 401 7.82 -46.63 17.58
CA PRO A 401 6.80 -47.49 18.17
C PRO A 401 5.42 -46.82 18.15
N GLY A 402 4.40 -47.52 17.67
CA GLY A 402 3.02 -47.01 17.60
C GLY A 402 2.30 -46.80 18.93
N ASP A 403 2.96 -46.97 20.07
CA ASP A 403 2.46 -46.60 21.40
C ASP A 403 3.17 -45.36 22.00
N ALA A 404 4.14 -44.79 21.28
CA ALA A 404 4.91 -43.64 21.76
C ALA A 404 4.17 -42.30 21.56
N ASN A 405 4.55 -41.31 22.36
CA ASN A 405 4.22 -39.91 22.12
C ASN A 405 5.45 -39.25 21.47
N LEU A 406 5.31 -38.76 20.25
CA LEU A 406 6.39 -38.16 19.47
C LEU A 406 6.29 -36.63 19.53
N GLU A 407 7.26 -35.99 20.15
CA GLU A 407 7.35 -34.53 20.16
C GLU A 407 7.80 -34.01 18.78
N ILE A 408 7.12 -32.98 18.30
CA ILE A 408 7.47 -32.26 17.08
C ILE A 408 8.40 -31.12 17.48
N THR A 409 9.61 -31.12 16.93
CA THR A 409 10.62 -30.09 17.20
C THR A 409 11.21 -29.61 15.90
N PHE A 410 11.08 -28.31 15.64
CA PHE A 410 11.65 -27.65 14.48
C PHE A 410 12.11 -26.23 14.86
N SER A 411 12.98 -25.66 14.03
CA SER A 411 13.37 -24.26 14.09
C SER A 411 13.18 -23.62 12.72
N VAL A 412 12.85 -22.34 12.74
CA VAL A 412 12.81 -21.48 11.57
C VAL A 412 13.75 -20.30 11.79
N SER A 413 14.48 -19.92 10.76
CA SER A 413 15.38 -18.77 10.77
C SER A 413 15.38 -18.11 9.41
N ASP A 414 15.68 -16.82 9.38
CA ASP A 414 15.72 -16.02 8.17
C ASP A 414 16.87 -15.01 8.24
N ASN A 415 17.29 -14.45 7.11
CA ASN A 415 18.32 -13.40 7.04
C ASN A 415 17.84 -12.06 7.60
N ILE A 416 16.55 -11.74 7.48
CA ILE A 416 15.96 -10.45 7.87
C ILE A 416 14.87 -10.66 8.93
N SER A 417 13.94 -11.58 8.69
CA SER A 417 12.77 -11.77 9.56
C SER A 417 13.15 -12.43 10.90
N GLN A 418 12.66 -11.89 12.01
CA GLN A 418 12.86 -12.50 13.33
C GLN A 418 12.01 -13.78 13.48
N PRO A 419 12.48 -14.84 14.16
CA PRO A 419 11.76 -16.12 14.26
C PRO A 419 10.32 -16.04 14.78
N GLU A 420 10.05 -15.09 15.68
CA GLU A 420 8.71 -14.83 16.23
C GLU A 420 7.71 -14.23 15.22
N ASN A 421 8.21 -13.58 14.16
CA ASN A 421 7.38 -12.96 13.13
C ASN A 421 7.13 -13.89 11.93
N ILE A 422 7.84 -15.02 11.86
CA ILE A 422 7.66 -16.03 10.81
C ILE A 422 6.39 -16.84 11.09
N LEU A 423 5.42 -16.74 10.18
CA LEU A 423 4.18 -17.52 10.26
C LEU A 423 4.46 -18.98 9.90
N THR A 424 4.14 -19.90 10.81
CA THR A 424 4.41 -21.33 10.62
C THR A 424 3.15 -22.17 10.68
N GLU A 425 3.05 -23.14 9.77
CA GLU A 425 1.97 -24.10 9.71
C GLU A 425 2.51 -25.53 9.65
N ILE A 426 1.88 -26.42 10.41
CA ILE A 426 2.29 -27.83 10.54
C ILE A 426 1.22 -28.70 9.91
N TYR A 427 1.64 -29.63 9.05
CA TYR A 427 0.77 -30.60 8.42
C TYR A 427 1.27 -32.02 8.70
N LEU A 428 0.33 -32.92 8.97
CA LEU A 428 0.56 -34.36 9.05
C LEU A 428 -0.28 -35.03 7.96
N ASP A 429 0.36 -35.74 7.03
CA ASP A 429 -0.30 -36.40 5.89
C ASP A 429 -1.25 -35.47 5.10
N ASN A 430 -0.81 -34.23 4.88
CA ASN A 430 -1.54 -33.12 4.24
C ASN A 430 -2.71 -32.54 5.05
N GLU A 431 -2.93 -32.96 6.30
CA GLU A 431 -3.91 -32.33 7.20
C GLU A 431 -3.22 -31.37 8.18
N LYS A 432 -3.76 -30.15 8.29
CA LYS A 432 -3.23 -29.12 9.19
C LYS A 432 -3.47 -29.51 10.66
N ILE A 433 -2.43 -29.42 11.49
CA ILE A 433 -2.48 -29.75 12.91
C ILE A 433 -1.95 -28.60 13.79
N SER A 434 -2.39 -28.54 15.04
CA SER A 434 -1.88 -27.62 16.07
C SER A 434 -1.17 -28.33 17.23
N ALA A 435 -1.10 -29.66 17.18
CA ALA A 435 -0.50 -30.47 18.23
C ALA A 435 1.03 -30.39 18.16
N LYS A 436 1.68 -30.12 19.30
CA LYS A 436 3.15 -30.19 19.43
C LYS A 436 3.66 -31.62 19.74
N VAL A 437 2.75 -32.51 20.11
CA VAL A 437 3.05 -33.91 20.44
C VAL A 437 2.06 -34.80 19.71
N LEU A 438 2.58 -35.73 18.91
CA LEU A 438 1.80 -36.74 18.20
C LEU A 438 1.64 -37.99 19.07
N ASP A 439 0.41 -38.36 19.39
CA ASP A 439 0.11 -39.67 19.96
C ASP A 439 0.11 -40.70 18.83
N LEU A 440 1.20 -41.48 18.70
CA LEU A 440 1.36 -42.42 17.58
C LEU A 440 0.34 -43.57 17.62
N SER A 441 -0.31 -43.80 18.76
CA SER A 441 -1.45 -44.74 18.84
C SER A 441 -2.70 -44.22 18.12
N ARG A 442 -2.69 -42.98 17.64
CA ARG A 442 -3.78 -42.39 16.86
C ARG A 442 -3.53 -42.41 15.36
N LEU A 443 -2.38 -42.91 14.94
CA LEU A 443 -2.02 -43.05 13.54
C LEU A 443 -2.15 -44.49 13.10
N ILE A 444 -2.53 -44.69 11.85
CA ILE A 444 -2.43 -46.01 11.22
C ILE A 444 -0.94 -46.40 11.11
N PRO A 445 -0.56 -47.67 11.19
CA PRO A 445 0.83 -48.06 11.03
C PRO A 445 1.26 -47.93 9.55
N GLY A 446 2.52 -47.54 9.31
CA GLY A 446 3.01 -47.26 7.97
C GLY A 446 3.81 -45.96 7.90
N LYS A 447 3.98 -45.44 6.67
CA LYS A 447 4.67 -44.18 6.42
C LYS A 447 3.74 -42.99 6.67
N HIS A 448 4.30 -41.95 7.27
CA HIS A 448 3.67 -40.65 7.49
C HIS A 448 4.61 -39.54 7.06
N THR A 449 4.05 -38.41 6.65
CA THR A 449 4.82 -37.22 6.27
C THR A 449 4.45 -36.07 7.19
N LEU A 450 5.45 -35.51 7.88
CA LEU A 450 5.31 -34.23 8.56
C LEU A 450 5.85 -33.13 7.65
N LYS A 451 5.03 -32.12 7.36
CA LYS A 451 5.41 -30.94 6.61
C LYS A 451 5.31 -29.69 7.47
N ILE A 452 6.33 -28.85 7.41
CA ILE A 452 6.33 -27.50 7.97
C ILE A 452 6.35 -26.52 6.81
N SER A 453 5.44 -25.56 6.83
CA SER A 453 5.41 -24.41 5.93
C SER A 453 5.72 -23.16 6.74
N ALA A 454 6.59 -22.29 6.22
CA ALA A 454 6.96 -21.03 6.83
C ALA A 454 6.83 -19.88 5.82
N VAL A 455 6.33 -18.74 6.29
CA VAL A 455 6.19 -17.50 5.52
C VAL A 455 6.79 -16.37 6.35
N ASP A 456 7.74 -15.64 5.76
CA ASP A 456 8.40 -14.50 6.38
C ASP A 456 7.58 -13.19 6.25
N GLU A 457 8.12 -12.07 6.74
CA GLU A 457 7.44 -10.76 6.70
C GLU A 457 7.37 -10.16 5.28
N ALA A 458 8.25 -10.60 4.37
CA ALA A 458 8.28 -10.21 2.97
C ALA A 458 7.48 -11.15 2.04
N ASN A 459 6.77 -12.13 2.63
CA ASN A 459 5.93 -13.12 1.96
C ASN A 459 6.72 -14.15 1.10
N ASN A 460 8.03 -14.32 1.32
CA ASN A 460 8.74 -15.48 0.79
C ASN A 460 8.36 -16.73 1.56
N LYS A 461 8.39 -17.87 0.87
CA LYS A 461 7.82 -19.12 1.37
C LYS A 461 8.86 -20.22 1.34
N ALA A 462 8.84 -21.03 2.38
CA ALA A 462 9.59 -22.27 2.44
C ALA A 462 8.71 -23.42 2.93
N GLU A 463 8.97 -24.61 2.41
CA GLU A 463 8.39 -25.84 2.91
C GLU A 463 9.49 -26.87 3.17
N LYS A 464 9.36 -27.63 4.25
CA LYS A 464 10.24 -28.75 4.57
C LYS A 464 9.43 -29.94 5.04
N GLU A 465 9.80 -31.11 4.55
CA GLU A 465 9.13 -32.36 4.86
C GLU A 465 10.10 -33.38 5.45
N VAL A 466 9.60 -34.20 6.36
CA VAL A 466 10.26 -35.42 6.83
C VAL A 466 9.27 -36.58 6.81
N GLU A 467 9.67 -37.67 6.14
CA GLU A 467 8.96 -38.95 6.27
C GLU A 467 9.40 -39.65 7.55
N PHE A 468 8.46 -40.25 8.27
CA PHE A 468 8.74 -41.21 9.34
C PHE A 468 7.81 -42.41 9.22
N SER A 469 8.04 -43.47 9.99
CA SER A 469 7.14 -44.63 9.99
C SER A 469 6.67 -44.99 11.39
N VAL A 470 5.43 -45.47 11.49
CA VAL A 470 4.87 -46.04 12.71
C VAL A 470 4.88 -47.56 12.58
N GLY A 471 5.62 -48.21 13.48
CA GLY A 471 5.76 -49.66 13.54
C GLY A 471 4.93 -50.26 14.68
N MET A 472 4.33 -51.42 14.42
CA MET A 472 3.54 -52.15 15.41
C MET A 472 4.18 -53.49 15.77
N ASN A 473 3.74 -54.09 16.86
CA ASN A 473 3.93 -55.50 17.16
C ASN A 473 2.87 -55.90 18.18
N LEU A 474 2.79 -57.19 18.54
CA LEU A 474 1.78 -57.67 19.48
C LEU A 474 1.85 -56.98 20.85
N ASN A 475 3.05 -56.66 21.36
CA ASN A 475 3.19 -55.99 22.66
C ASN A 475 2.69 -54.53 22.58
N ILE A 476 3.08 -53.79 21.53
CA ILE A 476 2.63 -52.41 21.28
C ILE A 476 1.10 -52.39 21.13
N PHE A 477 0.54 -53.33 20.38
CA PHE A 477 -0.91 -53.45 20.23
C PHE A 477 -1.62 -53.70 21.57
N GLN A 478 -1.09 -54.59 22.41
CA GLN A 478 -1.64 -54.85 23.74
C GLN A 478 -1.60 -53.60 24.64
N ASN A 479 -0.49 -52.84 24.61
CA ASN A 479 -0.36 -51.56 25.30
C ASN A 479 -1.43 -50.56 24.82
N ASN A 480 -1.58 -50.44 23.50
CA ASN A 480 -2.58 -49.56 22.88
C ASN A 480 -4.02 -49.98 23.24
N VAL A 481 -4.34 -51.28 23.30
CA VAL A 481 -5.66 -51.77 23.75
C VAL A 481 -5.97 -51.33 25.18
N GLU A 482 -4.99 -51.39 26.10
CA GLU A 482 -5.17 -50.86 27.45
C GLU A 482 -5.37 -49.33 27.43
N LYS A 483 -4.54 -48.59 26.69
CA LYS A 483 -4.65 -47.12 26.53
C LYS A 483 -6.03 -46.71 26.00
N TYR A 484 -6.52 -47.38 24.96
CA TYR A 484 -7.83 -47.12 24.36
C TYR A 484 -8.98 -47.44 25.32
N TYR A 485 -8.85 -48.48 26.14
CA TYR A 485 -9.87 -48.79 27.15
C TYR A 485 -9.91 -47.73 28.27
N GLN A 486 -8.75 -47.30 28.77
CA GLN A 486 -8.69 -46.23 29.78
C GLN A 486 -9.28 -44.92 29.24
N ALA A 487 -9.05 -44.61 27.97
CA ALA A 487 -9.65 -43.48 27.26
C ALA A 487 -11.12 -43.68 26.84
N ARG A 488 -11.76 -44.81 27.22
CA ARG A 488 -13.15 -45.18 26.88
C ARG A 488 -13.45 -45.32 25.37
N LEU A 489 -12.42 -45.53 24.56
CA LEU A 489 -12.53 -45.72 23.12
C LEU A 489 -12.82 -47.18 22.78
N ILE A 490 -12.28 -48.11 23.57
CA ILE A 490 -12.84 -49.45 23.72
C ILE A 490 -13.85 -49.38 24.87
N LYS A 491 -15.13 -49.58 24.57
CA LYS A 491 -16.23 -49.22 25.48
C LYS A 491 -16.47 -50.22 26.59
N THR A 492 -16.07 -51.48 26.40
CA THR A 492 -16.38 -52.55 27.35
C THR A 492 -15.12 -53.28 27.82
N LYS A 493 -15.07 -53.60 29.12
CA LYS A 493 -14.00 -54.41 29.71
C LYS A 493 -13.93 -55.81 29.10
N ALA A 494 -15.09 -56.35 28.73
CA ALA A 494 -15.19 -57.65 28.07
C ALA A 494 -14.47 -57.64 26.72
N GLU A 495 -14.68 -56.61 25.88
CA GLU A 495 -13.99 -56.52 24.59
C GLU A 495 -12.48 -56.33 24.75
N LYS A 496 -12.07 -55.45 25.67
CA LYS A 496 -10.64 -55.26 26.00
C LYS A 496 -9.98 -56.59 26.40
N ASN A 497 -10.56 -57.30 27.37
CA ASN A 497 -10.03 -58.58 27.84
C ASN A 497 -9.98 -59.64 26.72
N LYS A 498 -10.96 -59.61 25.81
CA LYS A 498 -11.00 -60.51 24.66
C LYS A 498 -9.85 -60.25 23.69
N LEU A 499 -9.59 -59.00 23.31
CA LEU A 499 -8.46 -58.64 22.45
C LEU A 499 -7.12 -59.04 23.07
N LEU A 500 -6.95 -58.82 24.37
CA LEU A 500 -5.74 -59.22 25.09
C LEU A 500 -5.59 -60.74 25.14
N ALA A 501 -6.67 -61.50 25.32
CA ALA A 501 -6.63 -62.95 25.31
C ALA A 501 -6.29 -63.52 23.92
N GLU A 502 -6.94 -62.99 22.87
CA GLU A 502 -6.70 -63.38 21.48
C GLU A 502 -5.24 -63.10 21.08
N THR A 503 -4.69 -61.93 21.42
CA THR A 503 -3.29 -61.59 21.11
C THR A 503 -2.27 -62.38 21.94
N ASN A 504 -2.56 -62.70 23.20
CA ASN A 504 -1.71 -63.57 24.01
C ASN A 504 -1.65 -65.01 23.47
N LEU A 505 -2.76 -65.50 22.91
CA LEU A 505 -2.79 -66.81 22.24
C LEU A 505 -1.85 -66.81 21.03
N ILE A 506 -1.99 -65.81 20.14
CA ILE A 506 -1.11 -65.64 18.98
C ILE A 506 0.36 -65.55 19.42
N GLN A 507 0.66 -64.80 20.48
CA GLN A 507 2.03 -64.68 20.98
C GLN A 507 2.61 -66.01 21.48
N ASN A 508 1.79 -66.87 22.11
CA ASN A 508 2.21 -68.21 22.50
C ASN A 508 2.41 -69.14 21.30
N GLU A 509 1.57 -69.02 20.26
CA GLU A 509 1.72 -69.77 19.02
C GLU A 509 2.99 -69.37 18.26
N LEU A 510 3.35 -68.08 18.25
CA LEU A 510 4.61 -67.60 17.69
C LEU A 510 5.83 -68.14 18.44
N ARG A 511 5.79 -68.21 19.78
CA ARG A 511 6.84 -68.85 20.57
C ARG A 511 6.96 -70.33 20.25
N LEU A 512 5.84 -71.04 20.12
CA LEU A 512 5.82 -72.44 19.72
C LEU A 512 6.40 -72.63 18.32
N LEU A 513 6.06 -71.74 17.38
CA LEU A 513 6.59 -71.73 16.02
C LEU A 513 8.11 -71.59 16.01
N GLU A 514 8.66 -70.69 16.80
CA GLU A 514 10.11 -70.52 16.96
C GLU A 514 10.77 -71.76 17.57
N MET A 515 10.18 -72.36 18.60
CA MET A 515 10.65 -73.63 19.18
C MET A 515 10.68 -74.75 18.13
N ILE A 516 9.67 -74.85 17.27
CA ILE A 516 9.61 -75.86 16.19
C ILE A 516 10.64 -75.58 15.11
N LYS A 517 10.79 -74.31 14.68
CA LYS A 517 11.78 -73.87 13.67
C LYS A 517 13.20 -74.26 14.11
N ASN A 518 13.50 -74.11 15.41
CA ASN A 518 14.82 -74.35 15.98
C ASN A 518 15.03 -75.77 16.54
N ASN A 519 14.04 -76.68 16.47
CA ASN A 519 14.17 -78.01 17.07
C ASN A 519 14.98 -78.98 16.18
N PRO A 520 16.18 -79.43 16.61
CA PRO A 520 17.04 -80.29 15.81
C PRO A 520 16.53 -81.75 15.72
N PHE A 521 15.65 -82.18 16.62
CA PHE A 521 15.15 -83.54 16.73
C PHE A 521 13.93 -83.83 15.83
N LEU A 522 13.32 -82.79 15.23
CA LEU A 522 12.20 -82.96 14.31
C LEU A 522 12.69 -83.26 12.89
N HIS A 523 12.15 -84.33 12.29
CA HIS A 523 12.38 -84.64 10.88
C HIS A 523 11.86 -83.50 9.98
N LYS A 524 12.61 -83.12 8.95
CA LYS A 524 12.36 -81.94 8.08
C LYS A 524 10.92 -81.87 7.56
N LYS A 525 10.35 -82.99 7.11
CA LYS A 525 8.95 -83.04 6.62
C LYS A 525 7.94 -82.70 7.71
N THR A 526 8.12 -83.24 8.91
CA THR A 526 7.25 -82.99 10.07
C THR A 526 7.39 -81.55 10.55
N ARG A 527 8.62 -81.03 10.61
CA ARG A 527 8.89 -79.62 10.96
C ARG A 527 8.15 -78.66 10.02
N ASN A 528 8.29 -78.85 8.71
CA ASN A 528 7.65 -77.99 7.71
C ASN A 528 6.12 -78.09 7.75
N LEU A 529 5.56 -79.27 8.01
CA LEU A 529 4.11 -79.45 8.16
C LEU A 529 3.59 -78.69 9.40
N LEU A 530 4.26 -78.81 10.54
CA LEU A 530 3.87 -78.13 11.78
C LEU A 530 3.99 -76.61 11.65
N ILE A 531 5.08 -76.10 11.05
CA ILE A 531 5.27 -74.69 10.74
C ILE A 531 4.08 -74.17 9.93
N LYS A 532 3.76 -74.84 8.81
CA LYS A 532 2.65 -74.45 7.94
C LYS A 532 1.29 -74.49 8.67
N LEU A 533 1.05 -75.47 9.53
CA LEU A 533 -0.21 -75.57 10.28
C LEU A 533 -0.37 -74.41 11.26
N ILE A 534 0.70 -74.06 11.99
CA ILE A 534 0.68 -72.97 12.96
C ILE A 534 0.59 -71.61 12.27
N GLU A 535 1.36 -71.39 11.19
CA GLU A 535 1.28 -70.15 10.40
C GLU A 535 -0.14 -69.93 9.84
N ASN A 536 -0.78 -70.98 9.30
CA ASN A 536 -2.18 -70.89 8.85
C ASN A 536 -3.17 -70.62 9.99
N GLU A 537 -2.92 -71.13 11.19
CA GLU A 537 -3.79 -70.90 12.34
C GLU A 537 -3.67 -69.45 12.84
N ILE A 538 -2.44 -68.94 12.96
CA ILE A 538 -2.16 -67.54 13.28
C ILE A 538 -2.84 -66.62 12.27
N ASP A 539 -2.69 -66.90 10.97
CA ASP A 539 -3.34 -66.11 9.91
C ASP A 539 -4.86 -66.07 10.05
N ARG A 540 -5.48 -67.23 10.33
CA ARG A 540 -6.94 -67.33 10.55
C ARG A 540 -7.38 -66.55 11.78
N GLN A 541 -6.59 -66.56 12.85
CA GLN A 541 -6.90 -65.81 14.06
C GLN A 541 -6.88 -64.31 13.78
N PHE A 542 -5.87 -63.79 13.08
CA PHE A 542 -5.84 -62.39 12.64
C PHE A 542 -7.05 -62.06 11.74
N ASP A 543 -7.34 -62.89 10.74
CA ASP A 543 -8.48 -62.66 9.84
C ASP A 543 -9.82 -62.64 10.58
N PHE A 544 -9.98 -63.54 11.56
CA PHE A 544 -11.16 -63.58 12.42
C PHE A 544 -11.28 -62.32 13.28
N MET A 545 -10.19 -61.91 13.94
CA MET A 545 -10.15 -60.69 14.74
C MET A 545 -10.49 -59.46 13.89
N ILE A 546 -9.80 -59.28 12.76
CA ILE A 546 -10.02 -58.17 11.83
C ILE A 546 -11.49 -58.12 11.39
N LYS A 547 -12.03 -59.25 10.88
CA LYS A 547 -13.42 -59.32 10.42
C LYS A 547 -14.42 -58.98 11.54
N ARG A 548 -14.19 -59.52 12.74
CA ARG A 548 -15.05 -59.29 13.90
C ARG A 548 -15.06 -57.82 14.30
N ILE A 549 -13.89 -57.21 14.41
CA ILE A 549 -13.73 -55.80 14.79
C ILE A 549 -14.36 -54.92 13.72
N SER A 550 -14.06 -55.15 12.44
CA SER A 550 -14.65 -54.39 11.32
C SER A 550 -16.19 -54.43 11.31
N GLN A 551 -16.81 -55.53 11.74
CA GLN A 551 -18.27 -55.67 11.81
C GLN A 551 -18.91 -55.16 13.12
N ASP A 552 -18.11 -54.91 14.16
CA ASP A 552 -18.60 -54.45 15.46
C ASP A 552 -19.05 -52.98 15.41
N LYS A 553 -20.32 -52.72 15.76
CA LYS A 553 -20.91 -51.37 15.78
C LYS A 553 -20.97 -50.73 17.16
N LYS A 554 -20.66 -51.48 18.22
CA LYS A 554 -20.96 -51.08 19.60
C LYS A 554 -19.70 -50.83 20.41
N ASN A 555 -18.70 -51.72 20.33
CA ASN A 555 -17.61 -51.74 21.32
C ASN A 555 -16.47 -50.75 21.06
N TYR A 556 -16.40 -50.13 19.88
CA TYR A 556 -15.32 -49.20 19.51
C TYR A 556 -15.86 -47.81 19.22
N ALA A 557 -15.09 -46.78 19.56
CA ALA A 557 -15.27 -45.45 19.01
C ALA A 557 -14.89 -45.46 17.52
N LEU A 558 -15.60 -44.65 16.71
CA LEU A 558 -15.35 -44.56 15.27
C LEU A 558 -13.90 -44.17 14.96
N THR A 559 -13.31 -43.29 15.78
CA THR A 559 -11.97 -42.73 15.61
C THR A 559 -10.83 -43.74 15.74
N ILE A 560 -11.01 -44.86 16.43
CA ILE A 560 -9.94 -45.87 16.63
C ILE A 560 -10.21 -47.21 15.96
N LYS A 561 -11.44 -47.44 15.50
CA LYS A 561 -11.84 -48.74 14.95
C LYS A 561 -11.01 -49.11 13.72
N ASN A 562 -10.79 -48.14 12.83
CA ASN A 562 -9.96 -48.35 11.64
C ASN A 562 -8.50 -48.59 12.03
N ILE A 563 -7.97 -47.82 12.98
CA ILE A 563 -6.60 -47.94 13.48
C ILE A 563 -6.33 -49.36 14.01
N ILE A 564 -7.19 -49.88 14.89
CA ILE A 564 -7.06 -51.25 15.43
C ILE A 564 -7.04 -52.32 14.32
N VAL A 565 -7.85 -52.13 13.28
CA VAL A 565 -7.89 -53.07 12.14
C VAL A 565 -6.59 -53.00 11.34
N GLU A 566 -6.10 -51.80 11.05
CA GLU A 566 -4.84 -51.62 10.33
C GLU A 566 -3.63 -52.06 11.15
N ASP A 567 -3.64 -51.88 12.48
CA ASP A 567 -2.64 -52.42 13.41
C ASP A 567 -2.52 -53.93 13.26
N LEU A 568 -3.64 -54.66 13.31
CA LEU A 568 -3.67 -56.12 13.20
C LEU A 568 -3.21 -56.59 11.81
N LYS A 569 -3.62 -55.89 10.74
CA LYS A 569 -3.16 -56.20 9.38
C LYS A 569 -1.65 -55.97 9.25
N TRP A 570 -1.14 -54.87 9.78
CA TRP A 570 0.27 -54.55 9.75
C TRP A 570 1.06 -55.61 10.49
N ILE A 571 0.62 -56.00 11.70
CA ILE A 571 1.29 -57.06 12.49
C ILE A 571 1.29 -58.34 11.68
N LYS A 572 0.13 -58.79 11.17
CA LYS A 572 0.01 -60.00 10.35
C LYS A 572 1.01 -60.00 9.17
N ASN A 573 1.13 -58.88 8.46
CA ASN A 573 1.99 -58.77 7.28
C ASN A 573 3.49 -58.69 7.60
N ASN A 574 3.87 -58.46 8.86
CA ASN A 574 5.26 -58.27 9.32
C ASN A 574 5.69 -59.32 10.36
N LEU A 575 4.98 -60.44 10.46
CA LEU A 575 5.28 -61.56 11.38
C LEU A 575 6.30 -62.58 10.84
#